data_AF-A0A7S1D3L3-F1
#
_entry.id   AF-A0A7S1D3L3-F1
#
_cell.length_a   1.000
_cell.length_b   1.000
_cell.length_c   1.000
_cell.angle_alpha   90.00
_cell.angle_beta   90.00
_cell.angle_gamma   90.00
#
_symmetry.space_group_name_H-M   'P 1'
#
loop_
_entity.id
_entity.type
_entity.pdbx_description
1 polymer ?
#
loop_
_entity_poly.entity_id
_entity_poly.type
_entity_poly.pdbx_seq_one_letter_code
_entity_poly.pdbx_strand_id
1 'polypeptide(L)'
;IYRPLLISVLLLLSIFVPNSAFTAKAETISRDLMNWQPLVSKRVHVEPKSLLESAPRLAKDEDYLKAVQKTWDEELSERRQDGPESEFTRCTYRDEDGVELFGLLVRRTNQRHLGGKIPGVLFFHTGAGPHDICLHWKADSLVTNDDVFPEGCIVLLADMLSDDCGWGWSPDRTHYNEVRSRLLAADDATNVRFNLRKRLNAAIDAIMSLDEVDPTRLSALGWCLGGHSVLELSRMKHPGMRSMFTYHGVFDNVPPPPSRAPEISGESCQVLVCNGAEDPFVPREALKNGVATMSAFGCNVELMDIQGARHGFTNPGQDFNPNEAFAFHAEAASTAWTATQSLLKTTLNNTLTHGGSSSK
;
A
#
# COMPACT_ATOMS: atom_id res chain seq x y z
N ILE A 1 51.10 -2.37 62.39
CA ILE A 1 52.16 -1.75 61.57
C ILE A 1 51.51 -1.39 60.22
N TYR A 2 51.53 -0.09 59.89
CA TYR A 2 51.11 0.57 58.64
C TYR A 2 51.59 -0.19 57.37
N ARG A 3 50.98 -0.19 56.17
CA ARG A 3 50.29 0.84 55.35
C ARG A 3 49.54 0.13 54.16
N PRO A 4 48.60 0.79 53.45
CA PRO A 4 47.73 0.19 52.42
C PRO A 4 48.11 0.55 50.96
N LEU A 5 47.64 -0.25 49.98
CA LEU A 5 47.48 0.10 48.55
C LEU A 5 46.02 -0.24 48.18
N LEU A 6 45.14 0.73 47.94
CA LEU A 6 44.86 1.49 46.69
C LEU A 6 44.28 0.66 45.52
N ILE A 7 43.07 1.07 45.13
CA ILE A 7 42.48 1.06 43.76
C ILE A 7 41.96 -0.32 43.31
N SER A 8 40.71 -0.56 42.90
CA SER A 8 39.72 0.29 42.23
C SER A 8 38.30 -0.23 42.46
N VAL A 9 37.37 0.69 42.73
CA VAL A 9 35.92 0.49 42.62
C VAL A 9 35.57 0.60 41.13
N LEU A 10 35.19 -0.50 40.49
CA LEU A 10 34.55 -0.44 39.17
C LEU A 10 33.08 -0.08 39.37
N LEU A 11 32.74 1.17 39.03
CA LEU A 11 31.39 1.61 38.78
C LEU A 11 30.75 0.73 37.69
N LEU A 12 29.58 0.17 38.00
CA LEU A 12 28.58 -0.27 37.03
C LEU A 12 28.08 0.96 36.26
N LEU A 13 28.72 1.28 35.15
CA LEU A 13 28.16 2.16 34.12
C LEU A 13 27.17 1.34 33.29
N SER A 14 25.90 1.46 33.64
CA SER A 14 24.77 1.21 32.75
C SER A 14 24.96 2.06 31.49
N ILE A 15 25.39 1.41 30.41
CA ILE A 15 25.44 2.02 29.08
C ILE A 15 23.99 2.15 28.61
N PHE A 16 23.36 3.27 28.98
CA PHE A 16 22.28 3.86 28.21
C PHE A 16 22.89 4.24 26.85
N VAL A 17 22.64 3.43 25.83
CA VAL A 17 22.86 3.86 24.44
C VAL A 17 21.69 4.79 24.11
N PRO A 18 21.92 6.09 23.87
CA PRO A 18 20.88 6.97 23.38
C PRO A 18 20.51 6.51 21.97
N ASN A 19 19.24 6.19 21.78
CA ASN A 19 18.65 5.91 20.47
C ASN A 19 18.55 7.26 19.71
N SER A 20 19.67 7.74 19.18
CA SER A 20 19.74 9.02 18.46
C SER A 20 20.74 8.93 17.30
N ALA A 21 20.28 8.35 16.19
CA ALA A 21 20.79 8.62 14.84
C ALA A 21 19.88 7.97 13.78
N PHE A 22 18.59 8.31 13.77
CA PHE A 22 17.75 8.19 12.56
C PHE A 22 17.43 9.61 12.10
N THR A 23 18.39 10.21 11.41
CA THR A 23 18.20 11.46 10.65
C THR A 23 18.89 11.32 9.31
N ALA A 24 18.46 10.33 8.53
CA ALA A 24 18.44 10.51 7.08
C ALA A 24 17.05 11.06 6.78
N LYS A 25 16.93 12.39 6.62
CA LYS A 25 15.73 12.97 6.04
C LYS A 25 15.65 12.40 4.62
N ALA A 26 14.67 11.55 4.34
CA ALA A 26 14.29 11.21 2.97
C ALA A 26 14.15 12.54 2.21
N GLU A 27 14.85 12.67 1.09
CA GLU A 27 14.77 13.87 0.26
C GLU A 27 13.31 14.07 -0.16
N THR A 28 12.84 15.30 0.05
CA THR A 28 11.52 15.81 -0.31
C THR A 28 11.09 15.29 -1.68
N ILE A 29 9.82 14.88 -1.78
CA ILE A 29 9.14 14.58 -3.05
C ILE A 29 9.59 15.59 -4.13
N SER A 30 10.40 15.14 -5.07
CA SER A 30 10.74 15.96 -6.23
C SER A 30 9.59 15.82 -7.23
N ARG A 31 9.01 16.97 -7.61
CA ARG A 31 8.01 17.03 -8.68
C ARG A 31 8.76 17.07 -9.99
N ASP A 32 8.97 15.91 -10.61
CA ASP A 32 9.50 15.88 -11.97
C ASP A 32 8.43 16.33 -12.97
N LEU A 33 8.70 17.48 -13.60
CA LEU A 33 7.80 18.20 -14.51
C LEU A 33 8.03 17.88 -15.98
N MET A 34 8.89 16.91 -16.34
CA MET A 34 9.15 16.62 -17.75
C MET A 34 7.95 15.95 -18.42
N ASN A 35 7.21 16.76 -19.19
CA ASN A 35 6.15 16.40 -20.14
C ASN A 35 4.94 15.61 -19.62
N TRP A 36 4.76 15.48 -18.30
CA TRP A 36 3.58 14.85 -17.76
C TRP A 36 2.39 15.81 -17.70
N GLN A 37 1.34 15.53 -18.47
CA GLN A 37 0.05 16.20 -18.33
C GLN A 37 -0.71 15.52 -17.19
N PRO A 38 -1.14 16.24 -16.14
CA PRO A 38 -1.95 15.66 -15.08
C PRO A 38 -3.18 14.96 -15.65
N LEU A 39 -3.36 13.69 -15.30
CA LEU A 39 -4.66 13.04 -15.39
C LEU A 39 -5.51 13.71 -14.31
N VAL A 40 -6.32 14.70 -14.68
CA VAL A 40 -7.47 15.09 -13.84
C VAL A 40 -8.56 14.06 -14.15
N SER A 41 -9.42 13.68 -13.20
CA SER A 41 -10.49 12.67 -13.43
C SER A 41 -11.29 12.91 -14.73
N LYS A 42 -11.50 14.18 -15.12
CA LYS A 42 -12.12 14.58 -16.39
C LYS A 42 -11.32 14.27 -17.68
N ARG A 43 -10.09 13.77 -17.56
CA ARG A 43 -9.20 13.39 -18.67
C ARG A 43 -8.95 11.89 -18.76
N VAL A 44 -9.64 11.06 -17.99
CA VAL A 44 -9.60 9.60 -18.21
C VAL A 44 -10.10 9.25 -19.63
N HIS A 45 -10.84 10.15 -20.28
CA HIS A 45 -11.34 10.04 -21.65
C HIS A 45 -10.34 10.44 -22.77
N VAL A 46 -9.02 10.41 -22.53
CA VAL A 46 -8.05 10.56 -23.66
C VAL A 46 -8.11 9.31 -24.54
N GLU A 47 -7.87 9.49 -25.85
CA GLU A 47 -7.72 8.41 -26.83
C GLU A 47 -6.83 7.26 -26.30
N PRO A 48 -7.34 6.02 -26.21
CA PRO A 48 -6.64 4.88 -25.60
C PRO A 48 -5.20 4.69 -26.10
N LYS A 49 -4.99 4.87 -27.41
CA LYS A 49 -3.67 4.76 -28.04
C LYS A 49 -2.63 5.70 -27.41
N SER A 50 -3.04 6.92 -27.06
CA SER A 50 -2.13 7.91 -26.46
C SER A 50 -1.62 7.49 -25.08
N LEU A 51 -2.44 6.80 -24.29
CA LEU A 51 -2.06 6.33 -22.95
C LEU A 51 -1.14 5.10 -23.02
N LEU A 52 -1.34 4.22 -24.00
CA LEU A 52 -0.47 3.07 -24.24
C LEU A 52 0.93 3.48 -24.72
N GLU A 53 1.01 4.55 -25.52
CA GLU A 53 2.27 5.10 -26.05
C GLU A 53 2.89 6.17 -25.13
N SER A 54 2.20 6.59 -24.06
CA SER A 54 2.72 7.55 -23.10
C SER A 54 3.79 6.92 -22.18
N ALA A 55 4.73 7.75 -21.72
CA ALA A 55 5.65 7.39 -20.65
C ALA A 55 5.11 7.96 -19.32
N PRO A 56 4.72 7.12 -18.34
CA PRO A 56 4.80 5.68 -18.30
C PRO A 56 3.60 5.02 -18.99
N ARG A 57 3.82 3.78 -19.43
CA ARG A 57 2.75 2.93 -19.95
C ARG A 57 1.79 2.56 -18.82
N LEU A 58 0.49 2.76 -19.03
CA LEU A 58 -0.52 2.58 -17.98
C LEU A 58 -1.28 1.24 -18.03
N ALA A 59 -1.23 0.55 -19.17
CA ALA A 59 -1.99 -0.67 -19.41
C ALA A 59 -1.26 -1.64 -20.35
N LYS A 60 -1.65 -2.91 -20.28
CA LYS A 60 -1.14 -3.99 -21.15
C LYS A 60 -1.49 -3.76 -22.62
N ASP A 61 -2.74 -3.46 -22.92
CA ASP A 61 -3.23 -3.28 -24.29
C ASP A 61 -4.50 -2.43 -24.28
N GLU A 62 -5.05 -2.20 -25.46
CA GLU A 62 -6.21 -1.33 -25.66
C GLU A 62 -7.49 -1.92 -25.06
N ASP A 63 -7.66 -3.25 -25.11
CA ASP A 63 -8.84 -3.90 -24.56
C ASP A 63 -8.85 -3.84 -23.02
N TYR A 64 -7.70 -4.12 -22.39
CA TYR A 64 -7.51 -3.93 -20.95
C TYR A 64 -7.83 -2.48 -20.55
N LEU A 65 -7.27 -1.51 -21.27
CA LEU A 65 -7.45 -0.10 -20.99
C LEU A 65 -8.93 0.32 -21.09
N LYS A 66 -9.60 -0.04 -22.17
CA LYS A 66 -11.02 0.25 -22.39
C LYS A 66 -11.92 -0.39 -21.34
N ALA A 67 -11.61 -1.62 -20.91
CA ALA A 67 -12.39 -2.29 -19.87
C ALA A 67 -12.34 -1.53 -18.55
N VAL A 68 -11.15 -1.09 -18.12
CA VAL A 68 -10.99 -0.29 -16.90
C VAL A 68 -11.65 1.08 -17.04
N GLN A 69 -11.42 1.79 -18.16
CA GLN A 69 -12.03 3.09 -18.41
C GLN A 69 -13.56 3.02 -18.40
N LYS A 70 -14.15 2.03 -19.05
CA LYS A 70 -15.60 1.84 -19.08
C LYS A 70 -16.18 1.73 -17.67
N THR A 71 -15.61 0.88 -16.80
CA THR A 71 -16.11 0.72 -15.43
C THR A 71 -15.84 1.94 -14.57
N TRP A 72 -14.71 2.63 -14.79
CA TRP A 72 -14.44 3.91 -14.12
C TRP A 72 -15.47 4.98 -14.53
N ASP A 73 -15.80 5.09 -15.82
CA ASP A 73 -16.79 6.02 -16.35
C ASP A 73 -18.20 5.73 -15.81
N GLU A 74 -18.57 4.45 -15.71
CA GLU A 74 -19.81 4.01 -15.06
C GLU A 74 -19.87 4.49 -13.60
N GLU A 75 -18.82 4.25 -12.80
CA GLU A 75 -18.75 4.73 -11.41
C GLU A 75 -18.80 6.26 -11.32
N LEU A 76 -18.08 6.97 -12.21
CA LEU A 76 -18.10 8.44 -12.26
C LEU A 76 -19.49 8.98 -12.59
N SER A 77 -20.24 8.30 -13.48
CA SER A 77 -21.59 8.72 -13.87
C SER A 77 -22.61 8.61 -12.74
N GLU A 78 -22.35 7.75 -11.75
CA GLU A 78 -23.15 7.60 -10.54
C GLU A 78 -22.82 8.66 -9.48
N ARG A 79 -21.70 9.38 -9.60
CA ARG A 79 -21.32 10.47 -8.69
C ARG A 79 -22.16 11.72 -8.95
N ARG A 80 -22.32 12.56 -7.92
CA ARG A 80 -22.99 13.86 -8.07
C ARG A 80 -22.19 14.74 -9.03
N GLN A 81 -22.90 15.46 -9.91
CA GLN A 81 -22.27 16.35 -10.91
C GLN A 81 -21.39 17.46 -10.30
N ASP A 82 -21.63 17.82 -9.04
CA ASP A 82 -20.87 18.81 -8.26
C ASP A 82 -19.91 18.17 -7.23
N GLY A 83 -19.64 16.86 -7.37
CA GLY A 83 -18.75 16.10 -6.50
C GLY A 83 -17.27 16.51 -6.60
N PRO A 84 -16.43 16.08 -5.65
CA PRO A 84 -15.00 16.35 -5.69
C PRO A 84 -14.32 15.67 -6.89
N GLU A 85 -13.35 16.36 -7.47
CA GLU A 85 -12.46 15.79 -8.50
C GLU A 85 -11.12 15.40 -7.88
N SER A 86 -10.38 14.52 -8.55
CA SER A 86 -9.03 14.11 -8.15
C SER A 86 -7.95 14.80 -9.01
N GLU A 87 -6.84 15.10 -8.37
CA GLU A 87 -5.57 15.48 -8.97
C GLU A 87 -4.56 14.36 -8.73
N PHE A 88 -3.85 14.00 -9.79
CA PHE A 88 -2.73 13.08 -9.75
C PHE A 88 -1.43 13.90 -9.86
N THR A 89 -0.40 13.54 -9.13
CA THR A 89 0.92 14.21 -9.16
C THR A 89 2.00 13.16 -9.02
N ARG A 90 2.92 13.07 -9.99
CA ARG A 90 4.09 12.21 -9.84
C ARG A 90 4.99 12.73 -8.72
N CYS A 91 5.57 11.80 -8.00
CA CYS A 91 6.57 12.07 -6.99
C CYS A 91 7.72 11.09 -7.10
N THR A 92 8.94 11.57 -6.87
CA THR A 92 10.09 10.69 -6.66
C THR A 92 10.54 10.74 -5.21
N TYR A 93 10.99 9.60 -4.72
CA TYR A 93 11.58 9.42 -3.38
C TYR A 93 12.61 8.28 -3.46
N ARG A 94 13.41 8.08 -2.40
CA ARG A 94 14.46 7.06 -2.38
C ARG A 94 14.34 6.15 -1.17
N ASP A 95 14.72 4.89 -1.34
CA ASP A 95 14.99 4.02 -0.20
C ASP A 95 16.35 4.31 0.44
N GLU A 96 16.64 3.66 1.57
CA GLU A 96 17.89 3.84 2.32
C GLU A 96 19.15 3.41 1.54
N ASP A 97 19.00 2.60 0.49
CA ASP A 97 20.10 2.20 -0.40
C ASP A 97 20.26 3.19 -1.58
N GLY A 98 19.45 4.25 -1.62
CA GLY A 98 19.48 5.29 -2.64
C GLY A 98 18.70 4.96 -3.92
N VAL A 99 17.96 3.84 -3.96
CA VAL A 99 17.19 3.49 -5.15
C VAL A 99 16.03 4.46 -5.32
N GLU A 100 15.93 5.04 -6.51
CA GLU A 100 14.87 5.97 -6.88
C GLU A 100 13.56 5.25 -7.13
N LEU A 101 12.46 5.83 -6.64
CA LEU A 101 11.10 5.28 -6.68
C LEU A 101 10.15 6.30 -7.26
N PHE A 102 9.26 5.86 -8.14
CA PHE A 102 8.41 6.72 -8.96
C PHE A 102 6.95 6.57 -8.55
N GLY A 103 6.59 7.15 -7.41
CA GLY A 103 5.22 7.09 -6.90
C GLY A 103 4.25 8.05 -7.60
N LEU A 104 2.97 7.87 -7.32
CA LEU A 104 1.89 8.75 -7.76
C LEU A 104 1.07 9.18 -6.55
N LEU A 105 1.08 10.48 -6.26
CA LEU A 105 0.21 11.10 -5.27
C LEU A 105 -1.13 11.42 -5.90
N VAL A 106 -2.20 11.02 -5.23
CA VAL A 106 -3.57 11.30 -5.63
C VAL A 106 -4.28 12.00 -4.48
N ARG A 107 -4.90 13.13 -4.77
CA ARG A 107 -5.64 13.95 -3.80
C ARG A 107 -6.88 14.53 -4.45
N ARG A 108 -7.81 15.03 -3.64
CA ARG A 108 -8.94 15.83 -4.15
C ARG A 108 -8.48 17.25 -4.51
N THR A 109 -8.96 17.80 -5.63
CA THR A 109 -8.63 19.17 -6.08
C THR A 109 -9.25 20.24 -5.19
N ASN A 110 -10.51 20.03 -4.78
CA ASN A 110 -11.27 20.94 -3.92
C ASN A 110 -11.24 20.41 -2.48
N GLN A 111 -10.05 20.31 -1.90
CA GLN A 111 -9.92 19.87 -0.52
C GLN A 111 -10.64 20.84 0.40
N ARG A 112 -11.64 20.34 1.15
CA ARG A 112 -12.27 21.13 2.21
C ARG A 112 -11.25 21.20 3.34
N HIS A 113 -10.42 22.24 3.34
CA HIS A 113 -9.52 22.53 4.45
C HIS A 113 -10.35 22.96 5.66
N LEU A 114 -10.83 21.96 6.43
CA LEU A 114 -11.52 22.15 7.70
C LEU A 114 -10.53 22.41 8.86
N GLY A 115 -9.26 22.67 8.55
CA GLY A 115 -8.20 23.06 9.51
C GLY A 115 -7.42 21.91 10.13
N GLY A 116 -7.77 20.65 9.84
CA GLY A 116 -7.08 19.45 10.32
C GLY A 116 -6.13 18.82 9.29
N LYS A 117 -5.13 18.08 9.78
CA LYS A 117 -4.43 17.07 8.97
C LYS A 117 -5.44 15.99 8.55
N ILE A 118 -5.16 15.24 7.48
CA ILE A 118 -6.03 14.21 6.90
C ILE A 118 -5.34 12.84 6.87
N PRO A 119 -6.08 11.73 6.74
CA PRO A 119 -5.48 10.40 6.64
C PRO A 119 -4.62 10.22 5.38
N GLY A 120 -3.56 9.41 5.51
CA GLY A 120 -2.72 8.95 4.42
C GLY A 120 -3.01 7.49 4.07
N VAL A 121 -3.08 7.15 2.80
CA VAL A 121 -3.34 5.78 2.33
C VAL A 121 -2.28 5.36 1.33
N LEU A 122 -1.60 4.25 1.60
CA LEU A 122 -0.59 3.67 0.73
C LEU A 122 -1.22 2.61 -0.17
N PHE A 123 -0.96 2.67 -1.47
CA PHE A 123 -1.34 1.65 -2.43
C PHE A 123 -0.09 0.89 -2.90
N PHE A 124 -0.09 -0.43 -2.74
CA PHE A 124 0.96 -1.32 -3.21
C PHE A 124 0.50 -2.09 -4.45
N HIS A 125 1.21 -1.87 -5.54
CA HIS A 125 0.76 -2.24 -6.87
C HIS A 125 0.84 -3.75 -7.18
N THR A 126 0.25 -4.13 -8.31
CA THR A 126 0.34 -5.47 -8.91
C THR A 126 1.73 -5.74 -9.50
N GLY A 127 1.94 -6.86 -10.18
CA GLY A 127 3.16 -7.08 -10.96
C GLY A 127 3.37 -6.12 -12.14
N ALA A 128 2.43 -5.21 -12.39
CA ALA A 128 2.49 -4.22 -13.46
C ALA A 128 3.16 -2.90 -13.07
N GLY A 129 3.42 -2.68 -11.77
CA GLY A 129 4.03 -1.44 -11.29
C GLY A 129 3.03 -0.35 -10.88
N PRO A 130 3.51 0.80 -10.39
CA PRO A 130 2.70 1.89 -9.83
C PRO A 130 1.81 2.60 -10.87
N HIS A 131 2.04 2.32 -12.15
CA HIS A 131 1.37 2.96 -13.29
C HIS A 131 0.11 2.24 -13.77
N ASP A 132 -0.24 1.10 -13.16
CA ASP A 132 -1.45 0.34 -13.52
C ASP A 132 -2.70 1.21 -13.38
N ILE A 133 -3.37 1.48 -14.52
CA ILE A 133 -4.54 2.36 -14.57
C ILE A 133 -5.69 1.87 -13.69
N CYS A 134 -5.80 0.56 -13.42
CA CYS A 134 -6.80 0.04 -12.49
C CYS A 134 -6.58 0.60 -11.07
N LEU A 135 -5.34 0.82 -10.66
CA LEU A 135 -5.02 1.38 -9.34
C LEU A 135 -5.21 2.89 -9.32
N HIS A 136 -5.01 3.57 -10.46
CA HIS A 136 -5.32 4.99 -10.61
C HIS A 136 -6.81 5.24 -10.42
N TRP A 137 -7.64 4.39 -11.03
CA TRP A 137 -9.09 4.37 -10.79
C TRP A 137 -9.43 4.17 -9.31
N LYS A 138 -8.85 3.16 -8.64
CA LYS A 138 -9.13 2.92 -7.21
C LYS A 138 -8.69 4.06 -6.31
N ALA A 139 -7.60 4.74 -6.65
CA ALA A 139 -7.17 5.92 -5.90
C ALA A 139 -8.14 7.09 -6.10
N ASP A 140 -8.58 7.35 -7.33
CA ASP A 140 -9.63 8.35 -7.62
C ASP A 140 -10.93 8.04 -6.86
N SER A 141 -11.41 6.80 -6.96
CA SER A 141 -12.60 6.31 -6.25
C SER A 141 -12.50 6.58 -4.75
N LEU A 142 -11.31 6.44 -4.17
CA LEU A 142 -11.11 6.64 -2.75
C LEU A 142 -11.03 8.12 -2.34
N VAL A 143 -10.22 8.93 -3.02
CA VAL A 143 -10.01 10.35 -2.64
C VAL A 143 -11.23 11.24 -2.88
N THR A 144 -12.14 10.80 -3.76
CA THR A 144 -13.38 11.50 -4.09
C THR A 144 -14.59 10.97 -3.34
N ASN A 145 -14.43 9.95 -2.48
CA ASN A 145 -15.52 9.39 -1.70
C ASN A 145 -15.72 10.17 -0.39
N ASP A 146 -16.60 11.17 -0.40
CA ASP A 146 -16.94 11.98 0.78
C ASP A 146 -17.63 11.16 1.89
N ASP A 147 -18.25 10.01 1.59
CA ASP A 147 -18.87 9.15 2.60
C ASP A 147 -17.82 8.40 3.44
N VAL A 148 -16.67 8.10 2.84
CA VAL A 148 -15.52 7.48 3.49
C VAL A 148 -14.57 8.53 4.04
N PHE A 149 -14.32 9.63 3.34
CA PHE A 149 -13.38 10.67 3.76
C PHE A 149 -13.98 12.07 3.59
N PRO A 150 -14.86 12.52 4.51
CA PRO A 150 -15.52 13.82 4.40
C PRO A 150 -14.54 15.00 4.44
N GLU A 151 -13.40 14.83 5.11
CA GLU A 151 -12.29 15.80 5.18
C GLU A 151 -11.25 15.59 4.06
N GLY A 152 -11.39 14.52 3.28
CA GLY A 152 -10.43 14.04 2.30
C GLY A 152 -9.40 13.06 2.87
N CYS A 153 -8.67 12.41 1.95
CA CYS A 153 -7.47 11.64 2.24
C CYS A 153 -6.45 11.88 1.11
N ILE A 154 -5.20 11.51 1.35
CA ILE A 154 -4.16 11.46 0.33
C ILE A 154 -3.81 10.00 0.07
N VAL A 155 -3.78 9.61 -1.20
CA VAL A 155 -3.28 8.29 -1.60
C VAL A 155 -1.89 8.45 -2.20
N LEU A 156 -0.94 7.63 -1.76
CA LEU A 156 0.33 7.41 -2.45
C LEU A 156 0.31 6.01 -3.06
N LEU A 157 0.26 5.92 -4.40
CA LEU A 157 0.62 4.69 -5.09
C LEU A 157 2.13 4.55 -5.01
N ALA A 158 2.58 3.62 -4.18
CA ALA A 158 3.97 3.45 -3.86
C ALA A 158 4.64 2.53 -4.89
N ASP A 159 5.79 2.95 -5.41
CA ASP A 159 6.59 2.18 -6.36
C ASP A 159 7.54 1.25 -5.61
N MET A 160 7.28 -0.05 -5.71
CA MET A 160 8.12 -1.08 -5.10
C MET A 160 9.18 -1.60 -6.08
N LEU A 161 9.04 -1.31 -7.38
CA LEU A 161 9.87 -1.90 -8.44
C LEU A 161 10.91 -0.92 -8.99
N SER A 162 10.87 0.37 -8.64
CA SER A 162 11.68 1.38 -9.33
C SER A 162 11.30 1.45 -10.82
N ASP A 163 10.00 1.43 -11.10
CA ASP A 163 9.43 1.48 -12.45
C ASP A 163 9.02 2.91 -12.81
N ASP A 164 9.89 3.60 -13.55
CA ASP A 164 9.70 4.99 -13.98
C ASP A 164 8.78 5.13 -15.20
N CYS A 165 8.81 4.15 -16.09
CA CYS A 165 8.25 4.23 -17.44
C CYS A 165 7.16 3.18 -17.74
N GLY A 166 6.75 2.39 -16.76
CA GLY A 166 5.75 1.34 -16.94
C GLY A 166 6.32 0.11 -17.66
N TRP A 167 7.61 -0.18 -17.47
CA TRP A 167 8.22 -1.38 -18.03
C TRP A 167 7.64 -2.65 -17.39
N GLY A 168 6.94 -2.53 -16.25
CA GLY A 168 6.10 -3.57 -15.67
C GLY A 168 4.98 -4.08 -16.59
N TRP A 169 4.68 -3.41 -17.70
CA TRP A 169 3.77 -3.91 -18.75
C TRP A 169 4.49 -4.55 -19.94
N SER A 170 5.81 -4.59 -19.94
CA SER A 170 6.58 -5.21 -21.02
C SER A 170 6.28 -6.70 -21.13
N PRO A 171 6.08 -7.24 -22.36
CA PRO A 171 6.03 -8.68 -22.60
C PRO A 171 7.34 -9.37 -22.19
N ASP A 172 8.48 -8.68 -22.34
CA ASP A 172 9.75 -9.14 -21.79
C ASP A 172 9.79 -8.87 -20.28
N ARG A 173 9.74 -9.96 -19.52
CA ARG A 173 9.71 -9.94 -18.05
C ARG A 173 11.10 -10.07 -17.43
N THR A 174 12.19 -10.02 -18.20
CA THR A 174 13.55 -10.21 -17.67
C THR A 174 13.87 -9.20 -16.58
N HIS A 175 13.74 -7.91 -16.87
CA HIS A 175 14.00 -6.84 -15.90
C HIS A 175 13.07 -6.92 -14.68
N TYR A 176 11.77 -7.16 -14.92
CA TYR A 176 10.81 -7.38 -13.84
C TYR A 176 11.20 -8.52 -12.92
N ASN A 177 11.59 -9.67 -13.47
CA ASN A 177 11.95 -10.84 -12.70
C ASN A 177 13.21 -10.59 -11.86
N GLU A 178 14.20 -9.89 -12.40
CA GLU A 178 15.42 -9.49 -11.67
C GLU A 178 15.11 -8.56 -10.49
N VAL A 179 14.30 -7.52 -10.73
CA VAL A 179 13.88 -6.58 -9.67
C VAL A 179 13.03 -7.29 -8.63
N ARG A 180 11.98 -8.02 -9.05
CA ARG A 180 11.08 -8.76 -8.14
C ARG A 180 11.86 -9.76 -7.29
N SER A 181 12.79 -10.51 -7.89
CA SER A 181 13.61 -11.49 -7.17
C SER A 181 14.41 -10.82 -6.04
N ARG A 182 15.09 -9.71 -6.34
CA ARG A 182 15.84 -8.95 -5.32
C ARG A 182 14.92 -8.34 -4.26
N LEU A 183 13.79 -7.77 -4.68
CA LEU A 183 12.81 -7.16 -3.78
C LEU A 183 12.25 -8.17 -2.78
N LEU A 184 11.88 -9.36 -3.26
CA LEU A 184 11.21 -10.40 -2.49
C LEU A 184 12.17 -11.41 -1.84
N ALA A 185 13.47 -11.25 -2.02
CA ALA A 185 14.47 -12.07 -1.36
C ALA A 185 14.24 -12.03 0.16
N ALA A 186 13.99 -13.22 0.73
CA ALA A 186 13.74 -13.39 2.15
C ALA A 186 15.02 -13.89 2.82
N ASP A 187 15.28 -13.40 4.03
CA ASP A 187 16.34 -13.93 4.88
C ASP A 187 16.03 -15.37 5.32
N ASP A 188 17.00 -16.27 5.21
CA ASP A 188 16.79 -17.71 5.46
C ASP A 188 16.37 -18.01 6.91
N ALA A 189 16.84 -17.22 7.87
CA ALA A 189 16.58 -17.46 9.28
C ALA A 189 15.24 -16.87 9.75
N THR A 190 14.89 -15.69 9.25
CA THR A 190 13.75 -14.90 9.73
C THR A 190 12.59 -14.83 8.75
N ASN A 191 12.81 -15.24 7.50
CA ASN A 191 11.90 -15.05 6.36
C ASN A 191 11.51 -13.58 6.12
N VAL A 192 12.30 -12.63 6.63
CA VAL A 192 12.08 -11.19 6.45
C VAL A 192 12.60 -10.77 5.08
N ARG A 193 11.78 -9.99 4.36
CA ARG A 193 12.17 -9.39 3.08
C ARG A 193 12.75 -7.99 3.30
N PHE A 194 14.03 -7.91 3.64
CA PHE A 194 14.66 -6.63 4.01
C PHE A 194 14.56 -5.57 2.91
N ASN A 195 14.83 -5.93 1.65
CA ASN A 195 14.73 -4.98 0.52
C ASN A 195 13.30 -4.43 0.36
N LEU A 196 12.28 -5.28 0.54
CA LEU A 196 10.90 -4.83 0.54
C LEU A 196 10.63 -3.85 1.70
N ARG A 197 11.13 -4.12 2.91
CA ARG A 197 10.98 -3.19 4.05
C ARG A 197 11.61 -1.82 3.81
N LYS A 198 12.76 -1.76 3.13
CA LYS A 198 13.39 -0.50 2.73
C LYS A 198 12.45 0.33 1.84
N ARG A 199 11.79 -0.30 0.86
CA ARG A 199 10.79 0.33 -0.01
C ARG A 199 9.53 0.76 0.75
N LEU A 200 9.07 -0.07 1.68
CA LEU A 200 7.92 0.26 2.52
C LEU A 200 8.19 1.48 3.41
N ASN A 201 9.34 1.52 4.08
CA ASN A 201 9.75 2.68 4.88
C ASN A 201 9.85 3.94 4.02
N ALA A 202 10.49 3.86 2.86
CA ALA A 202 10.61 4.98 1.94
C ALA A 202 9.25 5.56 1.53
N ALA A 203 8.27 4.70 1.23
CA ALA A 203 6.92 5.13 0.87
C ALA A 203 6.16 5.73 2.05
N ILE A 204 6.31 5.16 3.26
CA ILE A 204 5.72 5.70 4.49
C ILE A 204 6.30 7.08 4.81
N ASP A 205 7.63 7.22 4.74
CA ASP A 205 8.31 8.50 4.96
C ASP A 205 7.89 9.53 3.91
N ALA A 206 7.74 9.13 2.65
CA ALA A 206 7.30 10.01 1.57
C ALA A 206 5.88 10.55 1.84
N ILE A 207 4.90 9.71 2.18
CA ILE A 207 3.54 10.19 2.47
C ILE A 207 3.49 11.00 3.77
N MET A 208 4.25 10.62 4.80
CA MET A 208 4.31 11.35 6.07
C MET A 208 5.06 12.68 5.97
N SER A 209 5.86 12.90 4.93
CA SER A 209 6.52 14.19 4.67
C SER A 209 5.56 15.29 4.21
N LEU A 210 4.33 14.93 3.84
CA LEU A 210 3.29 15.89 3.48
C LEU A 210 2.70 16.53 4.74
N ASP A 211 2.80 17.86 4.85
CA ASP A 211 2.30 18.61 6.00
C ASP A 211 0.82 18.35 6.31
N GLU A 212 0.04 18.06 5.26
CA GLU A 212 -1.40 17.75 5.30
C GLU A 212 -1.70 16.37 5.91
N VAL A 213 -0.74 15.43 5.95
CA VAL A 213 -0.97 14.07 6.41
C VAL A 213 -0.84 13.97 7.93
N ASP A 214 -1.78 13.25 8.55
CA ASP A 214 -1.72 12.83 9.95
C ASP A 214 -0.95 11.50 10.06
N PRO A 215 0.25 11.51 10.67
CA PRO A 215 1.08 10.30 10.75
C PRO A 215 0.48 9.22 11.66
N THR A 216 -0.57 9.55 12.43
CA THR A 216 -1.29 8.60 13.29
C THR A 216 -2.49 7.96 12.61
N ARG A 217 -2.79 8.31 11.35
CA ARG A 217 -3.95 7.81 10.58
C ARG A 217 -3.53 7.34 9.21
N LEU A 218 -2.79 6.24 9.18
CA LEU A 218 -2.32 5.59 7.97
C LEU A 218 -3.08 4.29 7.70
N SER A 219 -3.32 3.98 6.44
CA SER A 219 -3.75 2.67 5.98
C SER A 219 -2.98 2.22 4.75
N ALA A 220 -2.99 0.92 4.44
CA ALA A 220 -2.34 0.38 3.25
C ALA A 220 -3.19 -0.66 2.51
N LEU A 221 -3.28 -0.57 1.19
CA LEU A 221 -4.00 -1.52 0.35
C LEU A 221 -3.00 -2.14 -0.65
N GLY A 222 -2.99 -3.45 -0.79
CA GLY A 222 -2.09 -4.18 -1.69
C GLY A 222 -2.83 -5.12 -2.63
N TRP A 223 -2.42 -5.15 -3.91
CA TRP A 223 -2.98 -6.03 -4.93
C TRP A 223 -1.92 -6.99 -5.46
N CYS A 224 -2.23 -8.28 -5.63
CA CYS A 224 -1.31 -9.27 -6.22
C CYS A 224 0.05 -9.26 -5.49
N LEU A 225 1.11 -8.73 -6.12
CA LEU A 225 2.44 -8.51 -5.54
C LEU A 225 2.39 -7.72 -4.23
N GLY A 226 1.50 -6.73 -4.14
CA GLY A 226 1.27 -5.92 -2.93
C GLY A 226 0.80 -6.71 -1.72
N GLY A 227 0.38 -7.98 -1.88
CA GLY A 227 0.14 -8.90 -0.75
C GLY A 227 1.40 -9.11 0.10
N HIS A 228 2.58 -9.24 -0.53
CA HIS A 228 3.85 -9.32 0.20
C HIS A 228 4.15 -8.03 0.96
N SER A 229 3.82 -6.87 0.38
CA SER A 229 3.98 -5.57 1.02
C SER A 229 3.17 -5.48 2.31
N VAL A 230 1.89 -5.86 2.26
CA VAL A 230 1.02 -5.86 3.45
C VAL A 230 1.48 -6.87 4.49
N LEU A 231 1.91 -8.07 4.07
CA LEU A 231 2.46 -9.06 4.98
C LEU A 231 3.70 -8.53 5.71
N GLU A 232 4.68 -7.95 5.00
CA GLU A 232 5.85 -7.38 5.66
C GLU A 232 5.51 -6.16 6.52
N LEU A 233 4.60 -5.30 6.07
CA LEU A 233 4.14 -4.15 6.83
C LEU A 233 3.49 -4.57 8.17
N SER A 234 2.72 -5.67 8.17
CA SER A 234 2.18 -6.26 9.40
C SER A 234 3.28 -6.68 10.39
N ARG A 235 4.41 -7.20 9.87
CA ARG A 235 5.56 -7.60 10.69
C ARG A 235 6.32 -6.38 11.23
N MET A 236 6.31 -5.27 10.50
CA MET A 236 6.98 -4.02 10.88
C MET A 236 6.26 -3.30 12.03
N LYS A 237 4.93 -3.45 12.17
CA LYS A 237 4.13 -2.82 13.24
C LYS A 237 4.32 -1.29 13.30
N HIS A 238 4.26 -0.64 12.13
CA HIS A 238 4.47 0.81 12.03
C HIS A 238 3.43 1.59 12.87
N PRO A 239 3.85 2.50 13.77
CA PRO A 239 2.93 3.33 14.54
C PRO A 239 1.98 4.14 13.64
N GLY A 240 0.70 4.22 13.99
CA GLY A 240 -0.28 4.96 13.19
C GLY A 240 -0.86 4.19 12.00
N MET A 241 -0.38 2.97 11.70
CA MET A 241 -1.01 2.08 10.72
C MET A 241 -2.29 1.47 11.33
N ARG A 242 -3.46 1.97 10.90
CA ARG A 242 -4.76 1.62 11.47
C ARG A 242 -5.42 0.43 10.79
N SER A 243 -5.28 0.34 9.47
CA SER A 243 -5.81 -0.80 8.73
C SER A 243 -4.97 -1.17 7.50
N MET A 244 -4.99 -2.45 7.13
CA MET A 244 -4.35 -2.95 5.92
C MET A 244 -5.29 -3.88 5.16
N PHE A 245 -5.12 -3.94 3.84
CA PHE A 245 -6.00 -4.72 2.96
C PHE A 245 -5.19 -5.44 1.90
N THR A 246 -5.54 -6.68 1.60
CA THR A 246 -5.00 -7.37 0.43
C THR A 246 -6.12 -7.79 -0.50
N TYR A 247 -5.94 -7.60 -1.81
CA TYR A 247 -6.80 -8.19 -2.83
C TYR A 247 -5.98 -9.17 -3.63
N HIS A 248 -6.45 -10.42 -3.73
CA HIS A 248 -5.74 -11.51 -4.44
C HIS A 248 -4.24 -11.50 -4.11
N GLY A 249 -3.93 -11.24 -2.84
CA GLY A 249 -2.57 -11.01 -2.37
C GLY A 249 -1.76 -12.29 -2.44
N VAL A 250 -0.59 -12.22 -3.05
CA VAL A 250 0.32 -13.38 -3.11
C VAL A 250 1.07 -13.50 -1.79
N PHE A 251 0.99 -14.69 -1.20
CA PHE A 251 1.69 -15.06 0.04
C PHE A 251 2.64 -16.25 -0.19
N ASP A 252 3.22 -16.35 -1.38
CA ASP A 252 4.15 -17.42 -1.72
C ASP A 252 5.35 -17.44 -0.76
N ASN A 253 5.89 -18.63 -0.53
CA ASN A 253 7.09 -18.86 0.29
C ASN A 253 6.99 -18.31 1.73
N VAL A 254 5.76 -18.21 2.27
CA VAL A 254 5.52 -17.86 3.67
C VAL A 254 5.48 -19.15 4.50
N PRO A 255 6.49 -19.39 5.36
CA PRO A 255 6.49 -20.53 6.25
C PRO A 255 5.38 -20.37 7.32
N PRO A 256 5.05 -21.42 8.06
CA PRO A 256 4.21 -21.31 9.24
C PRO A 256 4.73 -20.21 10.19
N PRO A 257 3.85 -19.53 10.93
CA PRO A 257 4.27 -18.46 11.84
C PRO A 257 5.28 -18.98 12.88
N PRO A 258 6.18 -18.12 13.38
CA PRO A 258 7.16 -18.51 14.38
C PRO A 258 6.44 -19.07 15.63
N SER A 259 7.03 -20.10 16.23
CA SER A 259 6.46 -20.76 17.43
C SER A 259 6.38 -19.85 18.65
N ARG A 260 7.18 -18.77 18.67
CA ARG A 260 7.12 -17.71 19.67
C ARG A 260 6.63 -16.43 19.01
N ALA A 261 5.44 -15.97 19.43
CA ALA A 261 4.95 -14.67 19.03
C ALA A 261 5.92 -13.57 19.51
N PRO A 262 6.21 -12.55 18.68
CA PRO A 262 6.93 -11.37 19.15
C PRO A 262 6.14 -10.69 20.27
N GLU A 263 6.82 -9.88 21.07
CA GLU A 263 6.12 -9.03 22.03
C GLU A 263 5.17 -8.09 21.27
N ILE A 264 3.89 -8.13 21.65
CA ILE A 264 2.83 -7.31 21.08
C ILE A 264 2.65 -6.11 22.02
N SER A 265 2.99 -4.93 21.52
CA SER A 265 2.85 -3.66 22.22
C SER A 265 2.25 -2.63 21.27
N GLY A 266 1.35 -1.79 21.76
CA GLY A 266 0.65 -0.79 20.94
C GLY A 266 -0.75 -1.24 20.50
N GLU A 267 -1.39 -0.43 19.66
CA GLU A 267 -2.73 -0.70 19.17
C GLU A 267 -2.71 -1.70 18.00
N SER A 268 -3.64 -2.66 18.01
CA SER A 268 -3.76 -3.65 16.93
C SER A 268 -4.25 -3.00 15.63
N CYS A 269 -3.52 -3.25 14.55
CA CYS A 269 -3.94 -2.91 13.19
C CYS A 269 -5.04 -3.88 12.70
N GLN A 270 -6.09 -3.36 12.06
CA GLN A 270 -7.11 -4.19 11.42
C GLN A 270 -6.62 -4.65 10.05
N VAL A 271 -6.82 -5.91 9.68
CA VAL A 271 -6.40 -6.43 8.38
C VAL A 271 -7.54 -7.17 7.71
N LEU A 272 -7.90 -6.78 6.49
CA LEU A 272 -8.86 -7.49 5.66
C LEU A 272 -8.16 -8.17 4.48
N VAL A 273 -8.21 -9.49 4.45
CA VAL A 273 -7.67 -10.31 3.36
C VAL A 273 -8.80 -10.70 2.41
N CYS A 274 -8.88 -10.06 1.25
CA CYS A 274 -9.83 -10.37 0.20
C CYS A 274 -9.20 -11.35 -0.81
N ASN A 275 -9.52 -12.64 -0.68
CA ASN A 275 -8.99 -13.72 -1.51
C ASN A 275 -10.02 -14.22 -2.52
N GLY A 276 -9.57 -14.57 -3.74
CA GLY A 276 -10.37 -15.35 -4.67
C GLY A 276 -10.22 -16.85 -4.39
N ALA A 277 -11.31 -17.55 -4.12
CA ALA A 277 -11.27 -18.96 -3.74
C ALA A 277 -10.77 -19.89 -4.87
N GLU A 278 -10.85 -19.43 -6.12
CA GLU A 278 -10.38 -20.12 -7.33
C GLU A 278 -9.01 -19.61 -7.82
N ASP A 279 -8.32 -18.77 -7.04
CA ASP A 279 -7.01 -18.23 -7.39
C ASP A 279 -5.91 -19.31 -7.27
N PRO A 280 -5.29 -19.76 -8.39
CA PRO A 280 -4.27 -20.80 -8.34
C PRO A 280 -2.90 -20.27 -7.88
N PHE A 281 -2.69 -18.95 -7.84
CA PHE A 281 -1.44 -18.34 -7.39
C PHE A 281 -1.36 -18.20 -5.86
N VAL A 282 -2.47 -18.44 -5.16
CA VAL A 282 -2.53 -18.39 -3.70
C VAL A 282 -2.93 -19.77 -3.15
N PRO A 283 -1.97 -20.70 -3.02
CA PRO A 283 -2.23 -22.00 -2.40
C PRO A 283 -2.85 -21.86 -1.00
N ARG A 284 -3.76 -22.77 -0.63
CA ARG A 284 -4.49 -22.71 0.65
C ARG A 284 -3.58 -22.65 1.87
N GLU A 285 -2.50 -23.41 1.89
CA GLU A 285 -1.52 -23.36 2.98
C GLU A 285 -0.75 -22.03 3.01
N ALA A 286 -0.44 -21.43 1.86
CA ALA A 286 0.20 -20.13 1.79
C ALA A 286 -0.72 -19.01 2.33
N LEU A 287 -2.00 -19.02 1.95
CA LEU A 287 -3.02 -18.11 2.48
C LEU A 287 -3.14 -18.23 4.00
N LYS A 288 -3.28 -19.47 4.49
CA LYS A 288 -3.38 -19.78 5.92
C LYS A 288 -2.14 -19.30 6.68
N ASN A 289 -0.94 -19.53 6.16
CA ASN A 289 0.30 -19.08 6.76
C ASN A 289 0.42 -17.56 6.76
N GLY A 290 0.01 -16.89 5.68
CA GLY A 290 -0.05 -15.43 5.59
C GLY A 290 -0.94 -14.83 6.68
N VAL A 291 -2.20 -15.30 6.76
CA VAL A 291 -3.17 -14.88 7.79
C VAL A 291 -2.63 -15.13 9.20
N ALA A 292 -2.14 -16.35 9.47
CA ALA A 292 -1.62 -16.71 10.78
C ALA A 292 -0.37 -15.90 11.15
N THR A 293 0.48 -15.56 10.17
CA THR A 293 1.62 -14.67 10.38
C THR A 293 1.17 -13.27 10.78
N MET A 294 0.24 -12.66 10.05
CA MET A 294 -0.24 -11.31 10.40
C MET A 294 -0.89 -11.30 11.81
N SER A 295 -1.66 -12.33 12.16
CA SER A 295 -2.22 -12.49 13.51
C SER A 295 -1.15 -12.68 14.59
N ALA A 296 -0.12 -13.47 14.31
CA ALA A 296 1.00 -13.67 15.25
C ALA A 296 1.78 -12.36 15.54
N PHE A 297 1.74 -11.40 14.62
CA PHE A 297 2.31 -10.07 14.82
C PHE A 297 1.31 -9.06 15.43
N GLY A 298 0.17 -9.52 15.95
CA GLY A 298 -0.78 -8.73 16.72
C GLY A 298 -1.83 -7.97 15.91
N CYS A 299 -1.96 -8.27 14.62
CA CYS A 299 -3.03 -7.74 13.77
C CYS A 299 -4.35 -8.48 14.01
N ASN A 300 -5.46 -7.74 13.93
CA ASN A 300 -6.80 -8.33 13.90
C ASN A 300 -7.15 -8.65 12.44
N VAL A 301 -7.05 -9.92 12.06
CA VAL A 301 -7.15 -10.35 10.66
C VAL A 301 -8.51 -10.97 10.39
N GLU A 302 -9.21 -10.44 9.39
CA GLU A 302 -10.39 -11.03 8.77
C GLU A 302 -10.03 -11.58 7.38
N LEU A 303 -10.50 -12.79 7.08
CA LEU A 303 -10.35 -13.41 5.76
C LEU A 303 -11.72 -13.45 5.07
N MET A 304 -11.81 -12.74 3.94
CA MET A 304 -12.92 -12.82 3.00
C MET A 304 -12.49 -13.68 1.80
N ASP A 305 -12.87 -14.96 1.81
CA ASP A 305 -12.55 -15.93 0.76
C ASP A 305 -13.74 -16.12 -0.20
N ILE A 306 -13.69 -15.46 -1.35
CA ILE A 306 -14.84 -15.25 -2.24
C ILE A 306 -14.90 -16.37 -3.28
N GLN A 307 -15.99 -17.15 -3.26
CA GLN A 307 -16.24 -18.23 -4.22
C GLN A 307 -16.41 -17.68 -5.65
N GLY A 308 -15.95 -18.42 -6.67
CA GLY A 308 -16.02 -17.99 -8.08
C GLY A 308 -14.95 -16.98 -8.49
N ALA A 309 -14.34 -16.27 -7.54
CA ALA A 309 -13.33 -15.26 -7.84
C ALA A 309 -11.94 -15.90 -8.07
N ARG A 310 -11.27 -15.45 -9.14
CA ARG A 310 -9.90 -15.83 -9.52
C ARG A 310 -8.89 -14.72 -9.19
N HIS A 311 -7.65 -14.87 -9.63
CA HIS A 311 -6.65 -13.82 -9.48
C HIS A 311 -7.07 -12.56 -10.24
N GLY A 312 -6.79 -11.38 -9.68
CA GLY A 312 -7.14 -10.13 -10.35
C GLY A 312 -8.64 -9.79 -10.37
N PHE A 313 -9.47 -10.46 -9.57
CA PHE A 313 -10.95 -10.29 -9.56
C PHE A 313 -11.45 -8.85 -9.41
N THR A 314 -10.62 -7.93 -8.93
CA THR A 314 -10.94 -6.51 -8.74
C THR A 314 -10.82 -5.66 -10.01
N ASN A 315 -10.31 -6.22 -11.11
CA ASN A 315 -9.83 -5.48 -12.26
C ASN A 315 -10.53 -5.92 -13.56
N PRO A 316 -11.40 -5.09 -14.16
CA PRO A 316 -12.10 -5.38 -15.41
C PRO A 316 -11.20 -5.75 -16.57
N GLY A 317 -9.98 -5.23 -16.62
CA GLY A 317 -9.02 -5.55 -17.67
C GLY A 317 -8.54 -7.01 -17.66
N GLN A 318 -8.77 -7.76 -16.57
CA GLN A 318 -8.32 -9.15 -16.45
C GLN A 318 -9.14 -10.13 -17.29
N ASP A 319 -10.32 -9.75 -17.79
CA ASP A 319 -11.06 -10.56 -18.77
C ASP A 319 -10.34 -10.66 -20.12
N PHE A 320 -9.37 -9.78 -20.38
CA PHE A 320 -8.53 -9.76 -21.59
C PHE A 320 -7.12 -10.32 -21.31
N ASN A 321 -6.95 -11.01 -20.19
CA ASN A 321 -5.70 -11.68 -19.87
C ASN A 321 -5.62 -13.02 -20.63
N PRO A 322 -4.53 -13.31 -21.35
CA PRO A 322 -4.38 -14.61 -22.01
C PRO A 322 -4.22 -15.77 -21.02
N ASN A 323 -3.95 -15.49 -19.74
CA ASN A 323 -3.87 -16.49 -18.70
C ASN A 323 -5.23 -16.64 -18.01
N GLU A 324 -5.87 -17.80 -18.18
CA GLU A 324 -7.20 -18.12 -17.63
C GLU A 324 -7.28 -18.10 -16.10
N ALA A 325 -6.13 -18.09 -15.40
CA ALA A 325 -6.07 -17.90 -13.95
C ALA A 325 -6.46 -16.48 -13.50
N PHE A 326 -6.57 -15.53 -14.44
CA PHE A 326 -7.04 -14.18 -14.20
C PHE A 326 -8.46 -14.01 -14.77
N ALA A 327 -9.33 -13.36 -14.01
CA ALA A 327 -10.66 -13.01 -14.48
C ALA A 327 -11.24 -11.89 -13.61
N PHE A 328 -11.99 -10.97 -14.20
CA PHE A 328 -12.77 -10.01 -13.42
C PHE A 328 -13.98 -10.70 -12.80
N HIS A 329 -14.32 -10.34 -11.56
CA HIS A 329 -15.53 -10.83 -10.92
C HIS A 329 -16.24 -9.67 -10.22
N ALA A 330 -17.18 -9.03 -10.93
CA ALA A 330 -17.83 -7.79 -10.51
C ALA A 330 -18.40 -7.82 -9.08
N GLU A 331 -19.10 -8.90 -8.70
CA GLU A 331 -19.67 -9.05 -7.36
C GLU A 331 -18.60 -9.13 -6.26
N ALA A 332 -17.51 -9.88 -6.52
CA ALA A 332 -16.39 -10.02 -5.60
C ALA A 332 -15.64 -8.69 -5.45
N ALA A 333 -15.44 -7.98 -6.56
CA ALA A 333 -14.83 -6.66 -6.58
C ALA A 333 -15.64 -5.66 -5.75
N SER A 334 -16.97 -5.60 -5.98
CA SER A 334 -17.88 -4.70 -5.25
C SER A 334 -17.96 -5.03 -3.76
N THR A 335 -18.09 -6.32 -3.42
CA THR A 335 -18.15 -6.79 -2.03
C THR A 335 -16.87 -6.43 -1.27
N ALA A 336 -15.71 -6.75 -1.84
CA ALA A 336 -14.42 -6.45 -1.23
C ALA A 336 -14.18 -4.93 -1.10
N TRP A 337 -14.57 -4.13 -2.10
CA TRP A 337 -14.41 -2.68 -2.06
C TRP A 337 -15.33 -2.03 -1.02
N THR A 338 -16.58 -2.47 -0.91
CA THR A 338 -17.53 -1.99 0.10
C THR A 338 -17.02 -2.28 1.52
N ALA A 339 -16.53 -3.50 1.77
CA ALA A 339 -15.93 -3.85 3.06
C ALA A 339 -14.70 -2.99 3.39
N THR A 340 -13.88 -2.70 2.37
CA THR A 340 -12.71 -1.83 2.50
C THR A 340 -13.11 -0.42 2.90
N GLN A 341 -14.06 0.19 2.19
CA GLN A 341 -14.56 1.53 2.47
C GLN A 341 -15.15 1.63 3.88
N SER A 342 -15.90 0.62 4.32
CA SER A 342 -16.45 0.55 5.68
C SER A 342 -15.35 0.50 6.75
N LEU A 343 -14.33 -0.34 6.55
CA LEU A 343 -13.23 -0.47 7.50
C LEU A 343 -12.35 0.79 7.52
N LEU A 344 -12.07 1.41 6.37
CA LEU A 344 -11.35 2.69 6.31
C LEU A 344 -12.12 3.78 7.04
N LYS A 345 -13.44 3.87 6.83
CA LYS A 345 -14.29 4.85 7.51
C LYS A 345 -14.23 4.72 9.03
N THR A 346 -14.24 3.50 9.54
CA THR A 346 -14.21 3.25 11.00
C THR A 346 -12.82 3.40 11.61
N THR A 347 -11.75 3.11 10.87
CA THR A 347 -10.38 3.12 11.40
C THR A 347 -9.64 4.44 11.21
N LEU A 348 -10.03 5.26 10.24
CA LEU A 348 -9.35 6.52 9.93
C LEU A 348 -10.14 7.79 10.26
N ASN A 349 -11.46 7.72 10.45
CA ASN A 349 -12.25 8.91 10.83
C ASN A 349 -12.65 8.95 12.30
N ASN A 350 -12.54 7.85 13.02
CA ASN A 350 -12.71 7.88 14.46
C ASN A 350 -11.46 8.52 15.06
N THR A 351 -11.52 9.83 15.32
CA THR A 351 -10.59 10.45 16.27
C THR A 351 -10.76 9.66 17.56
N LEU A 352 -9.74 8.91 17.95
CA LEU A 352 -9.71 8.28 19.26
C LEU A 352 -9.91 9.40 20.29
N THR A 353 -11.15 9.55 20.77
CA THR A 353 -11.43 10.35 21.95
C THR A 353 -10.71 9.63 23.06
N HIS A 354 -9.53 10.12 23.43
CA HIS A 354 -8.84 9.64 24.61
C HIS A 354 -9.85 9.67 25.76
N GLY A 355 -10.22 8.48 26.22
CA GLY A 355 -11.09 8.27 27.36
C GLY A 355 -10.43 8.88 28.58
N GLY A 356 -10.76 10.14 28.84
CA GLY A 356 -10.61 10.74 30.14
C GLY A 356 -11.49 9.94 31.08
N SER A 357 -10.84 9.07 31.85
CA SER A 357 -11.36 8.56 33.12
C SER A 357 -11.88 9.75 33.91
N SER A 358 -13.21 9.94 33.91
CA SER A 358 -13.87 10.74 34.92
C SER A 358 -14.22 9.78 36.05
N SER A 359 -13.33 9.76 37.04
CA SER A 359 -13.65 9.27 38.36
C SER A 359 -14.82 10.07 38.91
N LYS A 360 -15.91 9.39 39.27
CA LYS A 360 -16.79 9.79 40.37
C LYS A 360 -17.07 8.58 41.23
#